data_AF-A0A519CU07-F1
#
_entry.id   AF-A0A519CU07-F1
#
_cell.length_a   1.000
_cell.length_b   1.000
_cell.length_c   1.000
_cell.angle_alpha   90.00
_cell.angle_beta   90.00
_cell.angle_gamma   90.00
#
_symmetry.space_group_name_H-M   'P 1'
#
loop_
_entity.id
_entity.type
_entity.pdbx_description
1 polymer ?
#
loop_
_entity_poly.entity_id
_entity_poly.type
_entity_poly.pdbx_seq_one_letter_code
_entity_poly.pdbx_strand_id
1 'polypeptide(L)'
;MIFGSTNFTSPWRIDTDLDGMPDGWESSNGLHPRDGSNGDLDPDHDGWDADGDGAVRYETLELTAIVIGIDVEKDQWVVANQTVARAQITLGGGNKQTIPLTAPVDGYVYEIHVVLGQTIESRLTIWLEIVEPEEQFTNVMEYNARDRDGDGIIDGRSTNPLNPDTDGDGLIDGIEVMGWEILVVNRGVQRTWVTSDPGLYDTDADGLSDYDEFANICNQGSNASNPDTDGDGLAWEGEAYFTSPCMFDTDNDGLEDGEEVIAGADNFLTHANNSDTDNDGLIDGHEVLFVPRPFQNPTNPLINDTDSDGMLDGWEMQVMSTEENTNSHSLWVTTSSWQRPSCTPSQNDDCSMPPGGYMWQNWLGGFVQTAKYEVSEMNLTGFTMPSNSLCDGCSGRWALDPSLDSMKDDTFDIDNDTLPNGAEAPDRWNTNPVDDDTDGDGLPDGWEVHFSEVALELGLTDNSTTSVYGARGVMDPSMPDSDLDGIWDGEEDPDHDGLNRSGLIKKYCPGYNDTTNSDCHIDPDTPDGKKFYDNLENYTNLEEMQNNTNPVSNDTDGDEWNDGPEVFYQDHDDDGMATGWEHHFKFDPEDAADRMVDTDGDGHVNFCEYKWDTNPRNPLSYPGQGELCDPFSE
;
A
#
# COMPACT_ATOMS: atom_id res chain seq x y z
N MET A 1 -31.52 -56.65 -38.32
CA MET A 1 -30.80 -56.57 -39.61
C MET A 1 -31.80 -56.54 -40.73
N ILE A 2 -32.10 -55.36 -41.24
CA ILE A 2 -32.98 -55.17 -42.40
C ILE A 2 -32.08 -55.30 -43.63
N PHE A 3 -32.12 -56.45 -44.31
CA PHE A 3 -31.44 -56.64 -45.59
C PHE A 3 -32.27 -55.98 -46.70
N GLY A 4 -31.70 -55.03 -47.44
CA GLY A 4 -32.37 -54.33 -48.55
C GLY A 4 -31.41 -53.55 -49.45
N SER A 5 -31.79 -53.32 -50.71
CA SER A 5 -30.96 -52.63 -51.72
C SER A 5 -30.68 -51.16 -51.41
N THR A 6 -31.36 -50.59 -50.41
CA THR A 6 -31.20 -49.21 -49.94
C THR A 6 -30.06 -49.06 -48.93
N ASN A 7 -29.54 -50.14 -48.35
CA ASN A 7 -28.55 -50.09 -47.25
C ASN A 7 -27.18 -50.67 -47.65
N PHE A 8 -26.92 -50.89 -48.94
CA PHE A 8 -25.63 -51.40 -49.41
C PHE A 8 -24.71 -50.25 -49.84
N THR A 9 -23.54 -50.18 -49.22
CA THR A 9 -22.43 -49.33 -49.63
C THR A 9 -21.64 -49.95 -50.77
N SER A 10 -20.90 -49.12 -51.51
CA SER A 10 -20.09 -49.51 -52.64
C SER A 10 -18.75 -50.09 -52.15
N PRO A 11 -18.42 -51.37 -52.40
CA PRO A 11 -17.12 -51.92 -52.02
C PRO A 11 -15.94 -51.38 -52.86
N TRP A 12 -16.21 -50.52 -53.83
CA TRP A 12 -15.23 -49.91 -54.75
C TRP A 12 -15.00 -48.42 -54.49
N ARG A 13 -15.75 -47.84 -53.55
CA ARG A 13 -15.62 -46.45 -53.12
C ARG A 13 -15.50 -46.44 -51.61
N ILE A 14 -14.77 -45.47 -51.09
CA ILE A 14 -14.67 -45.26 -49.65
C ILE A 14 -15.89 -44.51 -49.10
N ASP A 15 -16.53 -43.73 -49.98
CA ASP A 15 -17.69 -42.87 -49.76
C ASP A 15 -18.66 -43.15 -50.92
N THR A 16 -19.86 -43.64 -50.60
CA THR A 16 -20.85 -44.15 -51.56
C THR A 16 -21.71 -43.05 -52.18
N ASP A 17 -22.06 -42.02 -51.42
CA ASP A 17 -22.93 -40.90 -51.80
C ASP A 17 -22.19 -39.60 -52.14
N LEU A 18 -20.88 -39.56 -51.92
CA LEU A 18 -19.93 -38.51 -52.29
C LEU A 18 -20.14 -37.20 -51.54
N ASP A 19 -20.51 -37.27 -50.27
CA ASP A 19 -20.66 -36.09 -49.40
C ASP A 19 -19.36 -35.72 -48.65
N GLY A 20 -18.30 -36.51 -48.80
CA GLY A 20 -17.01 -36.28 -48.16
C GLY A 20 -16.79 -37.10 -46.89
N MET A 21 -17.80 -37.84 -46.42
CA MET A 21 -17.72 -38.73 -45.27
C MET A 21 -17.59 -40.20 -45.73
N PRO A 22 -16.68 -41.01 -45.19
CA PRO A 22 -16.59 -42.43 -45.54
C PRO A 22 -17.74 -43.26 -45.00
N ASP A 23 -18.17 -44.22 -45.80
CA ASP A 23 -19.19 -45.21 -45.47
C ASP A 23 -18.95 -45.90 -44.11
N GLY A 24 -17.67 -46.13 -43.79
CA GLY A 24 -17.25 -46.80 -42.56
C GLY A 24 -17.40 -45.93 -41.32
N TRP A 25 -17.12 -44.63 -41.44
CA TRP A 25 -17.20 -43.65 -40.36
C TRP A 25 -18.67 -43.30 -40.07
N GLU A 26 -19.45 -43.02 -41.12
CA GLU A 26 -20.88 -42.77 -40.99
C GLU A 26 -21.59 -43.94 -40.31
N SER A 27 -21.29 -45.17 -40.74
CA SER A 27 -21.90 -46.37 -40.14
C SER A 27 -21.48 -46.60 -38.69
N SER A 28 -20.29 -46.19 -38.26
CA SER A 28 -19.87 -46.32 -36.86
C SER A 28 -20.52 -45.28 -35.96
N ASN A 29 -20.81 -44.10 -36.51
CA ASN A 29 -21.41 -42.97 -35.78
C ASN A 29 -22.93 -42.83 -36.00
N GLY A 30 -23.59 -43.88 -36.49
CA GLY A 30 -25.05 -43.92 -36.56
C GLY A 30 -25.69 -43.15 -37.72
N LEU A 31 -24.87 -42.59 -38.62
CA LEU A 31 -25.28 -41.95 -39.88
C LEU A 31 -25.54 -43.01 -40.97
N HIS A 32 -26.25 -42.61 -42.03
CA HIS A 32 -26.63 -43.52 -43.11
C HIS A 32 -25.74 -43.31 -44.35
N PRO A 33 -24.85 -44.28 -44.71
CA PRO A 33 -23.85 -44.17 -45.81
C PRO A 33 -24.32 -44.01 -47.26
N ARG A 34 -25.55 -43.57 -47.48
CA ARG A 34 -26.12 -43.30 -48.82
C ARG A 34 -26.99 -42.05 -48.82
N ASP A 35 -27.06 -41.37 -47.68
CA ASP A 35 -27.86 -40.18 -47.49
C ASP A 35 -26.95 -38.97 -47.39
N GLY A 36 -26.25 -38.64 -48.48
CA GLY A 36 -25.38 -37.45 -48.53
C GLY A 36 -26.08 -36.09 -48.43
N SER A 37 -27.30 -36.05 -47.88
CA SER A 37 -27.93 -34.82 -47.36
C SER A 37 -27.73 -34.64 -45.85
N ASN A 38 -27.15 -35.62 -45.16
CA ASN A 38 -26.83 -35.54 -43.74
C ASN A 38 -25.52 -34.78 -43.46
N GLY A 39 -24.62 -34.63 -44.43
CA GLY A 39 -23.32 -33.96 -44.21
C GLY A 39 -23.42 -32.53 -43.66
N ASP A 40 -24.43 -31.77 -44.10
CA ASP A 40 -24.69 -30.39 -43.66
C ASP A 40 -25.59 -30.32 -42.41
N LEU A 41 -25.91 -31.44 -41.78
CA LEU A 41 -26.69 -31.47 -40.54
C LEU A 41 -25.77 -31.42 -39.32
N ASP A 42 -26.27 -30.79 -38.27
CA ASP A 42 -25.69 -30.73 -36.92
C ASP A 42 -26.77 -31.31 -35.97
N PRO A 43 -26.78 -32.63 -35.72
CA PRO A 43 -27.85 -33.30 -34.99
C PRO A 43 -27.79 -33.13 -33.46
N ASP A 44 -26.61 -32.92 -32.91
CA ASP A 44 -26.31 -32.78 -31.48
C ASP A 44 -26.22 -31.33 -31.00
N HIS A 45 -26.14 -30.36 -31.91
CA HIS A 45 -26.19 -28.93 -31.65
C HIS A 45 -25.03 -28.44 -30.78
N ASP A 46 -23.82 -28.85 -31.15
CA ASP A 46 -22.56 -28.50 -30.49
C ASP A 46 -21.80 -27.37 -31.19
N GLY A 47 -22.34 -26.84 -32.29
CA GLY A 47 -21.98 -25.51 -32.80
C GLY A 47 -22.17 -24.40 -31.75
N TRP A 48 -21.34 -23.36 -31.83
CA TRP A 48 -21.27 -22.29 -30.84
C TRP A 48 -21.24 -20.90 -31.48
N ASP A 49 -21.91 -19.94 -30.84
CA ASP A 49 -21.94 -18.50 -31.20
C ASP A 49 -20.56 -17.87 -30.95
N ALA A 50 -19.67 -18.01 -31.93
CA ALA A 50 -18.24 -17.69 -31.81
C ALA A 50 -17.98 -16.19 -31.79
N ASP A 51 -18.82 -15.39 -32.46
CA ASP A 51 -18.72 -13.93 -32.43
C ASP A 51 -19.62 -13.26 -31.37
N GLY A 52 -20.49 -14.04 -30.72
CA GLY A 52 -21.31 -13.65 -29.59
C GLY A 52 -22.51 -12.78 -29.96
N ASP A 53 -22.91 -12.77 -31.24
CA ASP A 53 -24.00 -11.95 -31.75
C ASP A 53 -25.37 -12.68 -31.75
N GLY A 54 -25.38 -14.00 -31.54
CA GLY A 54 -26.54 -14.88 -31.48
C GLY A 54 -27.35 -14.84 -30.17
N ALA A 55 -26.78 -14.30 -29.09
CA ALA A 55 -27.38 -14.33 -27.77
C ALA A 55 -28.62 -13.41 -27.60
N VAL A 56 -29.79 -14.01 -27.30
CA VAL A 56 -31.03 -13.26 -27.03
C VAL A 56 -31.09 -12.83 -25.57
N ARG A 57 -30.91 -11.53 -25.29
CA ARG A 57 -30.94 -10.95 -23.93
C ARG A 57 -31.95 -9.82 -23.80
N TYR A 58 -32.35 -9.52 -22.56
CA TYR A 58 -33.08 -8.27 -22.25
C TYR A 58 -32.14 -7.24 -21.62
N GLU A 59 -31.49 -6.44 -22.47
CA GLU A 59 -30.42 -5.53 -22.05
C GLU A 59 -30.88 -4.36 -21.17
N THR A 60 -32.12 -3.89 -21.36
CA THR A 60 -32.68 -2.71 -20.67
C THR A 60 -33.41 -3.08 -19.37
N LEU A 61 -32.91 -4.08 -18.64
CA LEU A 61 -33.49 -4.51 -17.37
C LEU A 61 -33.18 -3.52 -16.24
N GLU A 62 -34.22 -2.91 -15.67
CA GLU A 62 -34.10 -2.00 -14.50
C GLU A 62 -34.38 -2.68 -13.15
N LEU A 63 -35.27 -3.68 -13.15
CA LEU A 63 -35.71 -4.42 -11.96
C LEU A 63 -35.72 -5.91 -12.28
N THR A 64 -36.90 -6.53 -12.35
CA THR A 64 -37.05 -7.94 -12.69
C THR A 64 -37.94 -8.11 -13.92
N ALA A 65 -37.61 -9.12 -14.73
CA ALA A 65 -38.39 -9.55 -15.87
C ALA A 65 -38.94 -10.96 -15.60
N ILE A 66 -40.20 -11.20 -15.93
CA ILE A 66 -40.80 -12.54 -15.86
C ILE A 66 -40.97 -13.07 -17.28
N VAL A 67 -40.52 -14.29 -17.53
CA VAL A 67 -40.70 -14.99 -18.81
C VAL A 67 -42.18 -15.34 -18.96
N ILE A 68 -42.88 -14.75 -19.94
CA ILE A 68 -44.32 -14.99 -20.14
C ILE A 68 -44.65 -15.71 -21.45
N GLY A 69 -43.68 -15.83 -22.35
CA GLY A 69 -43.82 -16.56 -23.61
C GLY A 69 -42.47 -16.88 -24.22
N ILE A 70 -42.37 -18.08 -24.77
CA ILE A 70 -41.30 -18.54 -25.65
C ILE A 70 -42.04 -18.93 -26.92
N ASP A 71 -41.76 -18.24 -28.02
CA ASP A 71 -42.52 -18.30 -29.28
C ASP A 71 -41.81 -19.15 -30.35
N VAL A 72 -40.74 -19.85 -29.97
CA VAL A 72 -39.92 -20.72 -30.82
C VAL A 72 -39.65 -22.07 -30.13
N GLU A 73 -39.29 -23.07 -30.93
CA GLU A 73 -38.86 -24.40 -30.47
C GLU A 73 -37.37 -24.61 -30.80
N LYS A 74 -36.71 -25.57 -30.13
CA LYS A 74 -35.33 -25.97 -30.48
C LYS A 74 -35.28 -26.45 -31.95
N ASP A 75 -34.18 -26.20 -32.65
CA ASP A 75 -33.93 -26.52 -34.07
C ASP A 75 -34.78 -25.69 -35.05
N GLN A 76 -35.54 -24.71 -34.55
CA GLN A 76 -36.33 -23.85 -35.40
C GLN A 76 -35.46 -22.75 -36.02
N TRP A 77 -35.51 -22.63 -37.35
CA TRP A 77 -34.95 -21.48 -38.06
C TRP A 77 -35.71 -20.18 -37.72
N VAL A 78 -34.98 -19.14 -37.33
CA VAL A 78 -35.49 -17.80 -37.05
C VAL A 78 -34.79 -16.77 -37.93
N VAL A 79 -35.48 -15.66 -38.21
CA VAL A 79 -34.94 -14.53 -38.98
C VAL A 79 -34.66 -13.37 -38.02
N ALA A 80 -33.60 -12.63 -38.25
CA ALA A 80 -33.25 -11.41 -37.53
C ALA A 80 -34.47 -10.49 -37.39
N ASN A 81 -34.66 -9.95 -36.18
CA ASN A 81 -35.82 -9.15 -35.75
C ASN A 81 -37.15 -9.92 -35.61
N GLN A 82 -37.19 -11.24 -35.81
CA GLN A 82 -38.35 -12.05 -35.48
C GLN A 82 -38.52 -12.10 -33.96
N THR A 83 -39.75 -11.94 -33.46
CA THR A 83 -40.04 -12.12 -32.03
C THR A 83 -39.89 -13.60 -31.65
N VAL A 84 -38.98 -13.89 -30.72
CA VAL A 84 -38.66 -15.26 -30.27
C VAL A 84 -39.12 -15.52 -28.84
N ALA A 85 -39.20 -14.49 -27.99
CA ALA A 85 -39.69 -14.60 -26.62
C ALA A 85 -40.40 -13.33 -26.16
N ARG A 86 -41.09 -13.42 -25.03
CA ARG A 86 -41.82 -12.30 -24.42
C ARG A 86 -41.54 -12.22 -22.92
N ALA A 87 -41.09 -11.04 -22.49
CA ALA A 87 -40.85 -10.70 -21.10
C ALA A 87 -41.97 -9.82 -20.54
N GLN A 88 -42.28 -9.95 -19.25
CA GLN A 88 -43.09 -9.00 -18.50
C GLN A 88 -42.21 -8.31 -17.46
N ILE A 89 -41.99 -7.01 -17.64
CA ILE A 89 -41.21 -6.17 -16.72
C ILE A 89 -42.13 -5.41 -15.76
N THR A 90 -41.61 -5.08 -14.59
CA THR A 90 -42.27 -4.16 -13.64
C THR A 90 -41.52 -2.84 -13.63
N LEU A 91 -42.18 -1.74 -14.02
CA LEU A 91 -41.60 -0.39 -14.03
C LEU A 91 -41.68 0.27 -12.65
N GLY A 92 -40.84 1.29 -12.42
CA GLY A 92 -40.93 2.18 -11.26
C GLY A 92 -42.37 2.70 -11.06
N GLY A 93 -42.98 2.35 -9.92
CA GLY A 93 -44.40 2.62 -9.62
C GLY A 93 -45.36 1.43 -9.74
N GLY A 94 -44.85 0.22 -10.05
CA GLY A 94 -45.61 -1.04 -9.97
C GLY A 94 -46.44 -1.40 -11.21
N ASN A 95 -46.30 -0.64 -12.30
CA ASN A 95 -46.95 -0.94 -13.58
C ASN A 95 -46.22 -2.08 -14.30
N LYS A 96 -46.98 -3.01 -14.89
CA LYS A 96 -46.42 -4.13 -15.66
C LYS A 96 -46.50 -3.86 -17.16
N GLN A 97 -45.42 -4.12 -17.89
CA GLN A 97 -45.34 -3.98 -19.34
C GLN A 97 -44.82 -5.27 -19.97
N THR A 98 -45.37 -5.65 -21.11
CA THR A 98 -44.88 -6.78 -21.91
C THR A 98 -43.95 -6.28 -23.01
N ILE A 99 -42.77 -6.88 -23.10
CA ILE A 99 -41.72 -6.56 -24.07
C ILE A 99 -41.45 -7.81 -24.93
N PRO A 100 -41.52 -7.71 -26.27
CA PRO A 100 -41.04 -8.77 -27.15
C PRO A 100 -39.50 -8.75 -27.21
N LEU A 101 -38.87 -9.92 -27.08
CA LEU A 101 -37.48 -10.15 -27.40
C LEU A 101 -37.37 -10.67 -28.83
N THR A 102 -36.42 -10.15 -29.58
CA THR A 102 -36.23 -10.47 -30.99
C THR A 102 -34.91 -11.19 -31.22
N ALA A 103 -34.87 -12.07 -32.23
CA ALA A 103 -33.63 -12.67 -32.71
C ALA A 103 -32.67 -11.58 -33.21
N PRO A 104 -31.40 -11.54 -32.76
CA PRO A 104 -30.40 -10.60 -33.28
C PRO A 104 -30.00 -10.93 -34.72
N VAL A 105 -29.82 -12.22 -35.04
CA VAL A 105 -29.34 -12.73 -36.33
C VAL A 105 -30.27 -13.78 -36.97
N ASP A 106 -29.95 -14.19 -38.19
CA ASP A 106 -30.61 -15.27 -38.93
C ASP A 106 -29.93 -16.60 -38.55
N GLY A 107 -30.64 -17.53 -37.90
CA GLY A 107 -30.00 -18.77 -37.45
C GLY A 107 -30.96 -19.82 -36.88
N TYR A 108 -30.38 -20.89 -36.33
CA TYR A 108 -31.10 -21.97 -35.67
C TYR A 108 -31.08 -21.82 -34.15
N VAL A 109 -32.20 -22.09 -33.49
CA VAL A 109 -32.28 -22.06 -32.02
C VAL A 109 -31.65 -23.33 -31.43
N TYR A 110 -30.45 -23.23 -30.88
CA TYR A 110 -29.69 -24.36 -30.32
C TYR A 110 -30.07 -24.64 -28.88
N GLU A 111 -30.19 -23.58 -28.07
CA GLU A 111 -30.54 -23.71 -26.66
C GLU A 111 -31.57 -22.68 -26.20
N ILE A 112 -32.39 -23.10 -25.22
CA ILE A 112 -33.39 -22.28 -24.55
C ILE A 112 -33.14 -22.38 -23.04
N HIS A 113 -32.42 -21.40 -22.50
CA HIS A 113 -31.96 -21.33 -21.11
C HIS A 113 -33.06 -20.98 -20.09
N VAL A 114 -34.22 -20.54 -20.57
CA VAL A 114 -35.30 -20.01 -19.72
C VAL A 114 -36.59 -20.83 -19.78
N VAL A 115 -37.32 -20.83 -18.66
CA VAL A 115 -38.63 -21.49 -18.56
C VAL A 115 -39.75 -20.48 -18.33
N LEU A 116 -40.95 -20.82 -18.79
CA LEU A 116 -42.14 -19.99 -18.59
C LEU A 116 -42.40 -19.75 -17.09
N GLY A 117 -42.53 -18.48 -16.71
CA GLY A 117 -42.74 -18.04 -15.34
C GLY A 117 -41.48 -17.78 -14.52
N GLN A 118 -40.29 -18.02 -15.08
CA GLN A 118 -39.01 -17.70 -14.44
C GLN A 118 -38.84 -16.19 -14.28
N THR A 119 -38.28 -15.79 -13.14
CA THR A 119 -37.87 -14.40 -12.87
C THR A 119 -36.41 -14.25 -13.26
N ILE A 120 -36.11 -13.23 -14.06
CA ILE A 120 -34.78 -12.84 -14.50
C ILE A 120 -34.40 -11.56 -13.77
N GLU A 121 -33.25 -11.60 -13.11
CA GLU A 121 -32.73 -10.52 -12.26
C GLU A 121 -31.46 -9.88 -12.83
N SER A 122 -30.85 -10.47 -13.86
CA SER A 122 -29.65 -9.97 -14.52
C SER A 122 -29.88 -9.68 -16.00
N ARG A 123 -29.32 -8.56 -16.49
CA ARG A 123 -29.29 -8.22 -17.92
C ARG A 123 -28.35 -9.11 -18.74
N LEU A 124 -27.47 -9.84 -18.06
CA LEU A 124 -26.50 -10.76 -18.68
C LEU A 124 -27.09 -12.15 -18.93
N THR A 125 -28.26 -12.46 -18.37
CA THR A 125 -28.88 -13.78 -18.59
C THR A 125 -29.33 -13.93 -20.04
N ILE A 126 -28.76 -14.92 -20.72
CA ILE A 126 -29.14 -15.36 -22.07
C ILE A 126 -30.45 -16.13 -21.96
N TRP A 127 -31.41 -15.84 -22.86
CA TRP A 127 -32.70 -16.54 -22.89
C TRP A 127 -32.70 -17.66 -23.93
N LEU A 128 -32.13 -17.38 -25.09
CA LEU A 128 -31.99 -18.31 -26.20
C LEU A 128 -30.65 -18.04 -26.88
N GLU A 129 -30.04 -19.09 -27.39
CA GLU A 129 -28.87 -19.02 -28.26
C GLU A 129 -29.28 -19.40 -29.68
N ILE A 130 -28.93 -18.51 -30.61
CA ILE A 130 -29.21 -18.67 -32.03
C ILE A 130 -27.85 -18.75 -32.72
N VAL A 131 -27.59 -19.88 -33.38
CA VAL A 131 -26.32 -20.13 -34.06
C VAL A 131 -26.54 -19.94 -35.57
N GLU A 132 -25.68 -19.15 -36.21
CA GLU A 132 -25.72 -18.92 -37.65
C GLU A 132 -25.26 -20.16 -38.44
N PRO A 133 -25.68 -20.36 -39.70
CA PRO A 133 -25.23 -21.50 -40.52
C PRO A 133 -23.71 -21.69 -40.62
N GLU A 134 -22.95 -20.61 -40.57
CA GLU A 134 -21.48 -20.58 -40.58
C GLU A 134 -20.83 -21.05 -39.28
N GLU A 135 -21.59 -21.08 -38.18
CA GLU A 135 -21.14 -21.42 -36.82
C GLU A 135 -21.65 -22.80 -36.35
N GLN A 136 -22.42 -23.49 -37.19
CA GLN A 136 -22.84 -24.87 -36.93
C GLN A 136 -21.65 -25.81 -37.03
N PHE A 137 -21.60 -26.84 -36.19
CA PHE A 137 -20.58 -27.87 -36.26
C PHE A 137 -21.18 -29.12 -36.92
N THR A 138 -21.15 -29.12 -38.25
CA THR A 138 -21.84 -30.15 -39.05
C THR A 138 -21.12 -31.50 -39.04
N ASN A 139 -21.83 -32.59 -39.36
CA ASN A 139 -21.27 -33.94 -39.45
C ASN A 139 -19.98 -34.03 -40.32
N VAL A 140 -19.89 -33.23 -41.39
CA VAL A 140 -18.68 -33.19 -42.23
C VAL A 140 -17.52 -32.44 -41.55
N MET A 141 -17.81 -31.43 -40.73
CA MET A 141 -16.79 -30.71 -39.94
C MET A 141 -16.24 -31.62 -38.84
N GLU A 142 -17.10 -32.36 -38.16
CA GLU A 142 -16.71 -33.37 -37.17
C GLU A 142 -15.81 -34.47 -37.72
N TYR A 143 -16.11 -34.96 -38.93
CA TYR A 143 -15.23 -35.90 -39.62
C TYR A 143 -13.85 -35.28 -39.93
N ASN A 144 -13.83 -34.00 -40.27
CA ASN A 144 -12.62 -33.26 -40.64
C ASN A 144 -11.84 -32.69 -39.44
N ALA A 145 -12.41 -32.67 -38.23
CA ALA A 145 -11.72 -32.24 -36.99
C ALA A 145 -10.38 -32.95 -36.73
N ARG A 146 -10.19 -34.12 -37.36
CA ARG A 146 -8.95 -34.91 -37.33
C ARG A 146 -7.76 -34.32 -38.11
N ASP A 147 -7.99 -33.29 -38.91
CA ASP A 147 -7.02 -32.61 -39.78
C ASP A 147 -7.10 -31.12 -39.45
N ARG A 148 -6.58 -30.79 -38.26
CA ARG A 148 -6.83 -29.52 -37.58
C ARG A 148 -6.24 -28.33 -38.33
N ASP A 149 -5.06 -28.52 -38.92
CA ASP A 149 -4.38 -27.49 -39.71
C ASP A 149 -4.80 -27.48 -41.20
N GLY A 150 -5.62 -28.45 -41.61
CA GLY A 150 -6.17 -28.58 -42.95
C GLY A 150 -5.10 -28.82 -44.03
N ASP A 151 -3.93 -29.33 -43.64
CA ASP A 151 -2.82 -29.59 -44.56
C ASP A 151 -2.97 -30.92 -45.34
N GLY A 152 -3.99 -31.71 -44.98
CA GLY A 152 -4.31 -33.01 -45.57
C GLY A 152 -3.58 -34.18 -44.91
N ILE A 153 -2.83 -33.93 -43.84
CA ILE A 153 -2.21 -34.92 -42.97
C ILE A 153 -3.06 -35.00 -41.70
N ILE A 154 -3.55 -36.19 -41.41
CA ILE A 154 -4.32 -36.43 -40.18
C ILE A 154 -3.38 -36.26 -38.98
N ASP A 155 -3.62 -35.23 -38.18
CA ASP A 155 -2.89 -34.86 -36.95
C ASP A 155 -3.73 -35.07 -35.67
N GLY A 156 -5.05 -35.23 -35.80
CA GLY A 156 -6.00 -35.46 -34.70
C GLY A 156 -6.98 -36.64 -34.93
N ARG A 157 -8.16 -36.55 -34.30
CA ARG A 157 -9.26 -37.53 -34.41
C ARG A 157 -10.56 -36.85 -34.82
N SER A 158 -11.49 -37.64 -35.36
CA SER A 158 -12.85 -37.15 -35.64
C SER A 158 -13.70 -37.24 -34.38
N THR A 159 -14.67 -36.35 -34.25
CA THR A 159 -15.66 -36.32 -33.17
C THR A 159 -16.88 -37.20 -33.48
N ASN A 160 -17.85 -37.22 -32.57
CA ASN A 160 -19.03 -38.06 -32.67
C ASN A 160 -20.31 -37.25 -32.98
N PRO A 161 -20.90 -37.35 -34.20
CA PRO A 161 -22.03 -36.55 -34.71
C PRO A 161 -23.39 -36.64 -34.01
N LEU A 162 -23.43 -37.35 -32.90
CA LEU A 162 -24.63 -37.57 -32.13
C LEU A 162 -24.36 -37.34 -30.64
N ASN A 163 -23.21 -36.80 -30.29
CA ASN A 163 -22.75 -36.57 -28.94
C ASN A 163 -21.96 -35.25 -28.88
N PRO A 164 -22.55 -34.20 -28.29
CA PRO A 164 -22.02 -32.84 -28.35
C PRO A 164 -20.71 -32.60 -27.56
N ASP A 165 -20.22 -33.59 -26.83
CA ASP A 165 -19.03 -33.57 -25.96
C ASP A 165 -18.44 -34.99 -25.99
N THR A 166 -17.46 -35.20 -26.87
CA THR A 166 -16.97 -36.53 -27.25
C THR A 166 -16.19 -37.23 -26.14
N ASP A 167 -15.44 -36.51 -25.32
CA ASP A 167 -14.63 -37.08 -24.24
C ASP A 167 -15.25 -36.93 -22.83
N GLY A 168 -16.29 -36.10 -22.69
CA GLY A 168 -17.09 -35.95 -21.49
C GLY A 168 -16.48 -35.03 -20.44
N ASP A 169 -15.64 -34.07 -20.83
CA ASP A 169 -15.03 -33.10 -19.91
C ASP A 169 -15.96 -31.89 -19.60
N GLY A 170 -16.97 -31.67 -20.43
CA GLY A 170 -17.98 -30.62 -20.30
C GLY A 170 -17.82 -29.45 -21.29
N LEU A 171 -16.75 -29.41 -22.08
CA LEU A 171 -16.58 -28.54 -23.23
C LEU A 171 -17.21 -29.21 -24.45
N ILE A 172 -17.88 -28.44 -25.31
CA ILE A 172 -18.53 -29.00 -26.49
C ILE A 172 -17.55 -29.06 -27.66
N ASP A 173 -17.62 -30.12 -28.47
CA ASP A 173 -16.65 -30.40 -29.54
C ASP A 173 -16.48 -29.21 -30.51
N GLY A 174 -17.57 -28.48 -30.78
CA GLY A 174 -17.54 -27.29 -31.62
C GLY A 174 -16.67 -26.16 -31.06
N ILE A 175 -16.65 -25.92 -29.75
CA ILE A 175 -15.79 -24.91 -29.12
C ILE A 175 -14.32 -25.31 -29.22
N GLU A 176 -14.01 -26.59 -29.02
CA GLU A 176 -12.65 -27.12 -29.01
C GLU A 176 -11.97 -27.00 -30.38
N VAL A 177 -12.73 -27.29 -31.44
CA VAL A 177 -12.24 -27.26 -32.81
C VAL A 177 -12.24 -25.85 -33.39
N MET A 178 -13.28 -25.04 -33.14
CA MET A 178 -13.32 -23.64 -33.60
C MET A 178 -12.32 -22.78 -32.83
N GLY A 179 -12.19 -23.02 -31.52
CA GLY A 179 -11.33 -22.30 -30.60
C GLY A 179 -11.95 -21.08 -29.96
N TRP A 180 -11.26 -20.56 -28.96
CA TRP A 180 -11.61 -19.36 -28.21
C TRP A 180 -10.39 -18.45 -28.02
N GLU A 181 -10.64 -17.22 -27.59
CA GLU A 181 -9.59 -16.24 -27.31
C GLU A 181 -9.36 -16.11 -25.81
N ILE A 182 -8.10 -16.27 -25.38
CA ILE A 182 -7.66 -16.02 -24.00
C ILE A 182 -6.75 -14.78 -23.92
N LEU A 183 -6.58 -14.25 -22.71
CA LEU A 183 -5.57 -13.24 -22.40
C LEU A 183 -4.47 -13.83 -21.53
N VAL A 184 -3.26 -13.85 -22.08
CA VAL A 184 -2.06 -14.28 -21.37
C VAL A 184 -1.28 -13.05 -20.92
N VAL A 185 -0.90 -13.00 -19.65
CA VAL A 185 -0.02 -11.96 -19.12
C VAL A 185 1.41 -12.51 -19.08
N ASN A 186 2.18 -12.24 -20.15
CA ASN A 186 3.62 -12.53 -20.22
C ASN A 186 4.34 -11.25 -20.65
N ARG A 187 4.92 -10.54 -19.67
CA ARG A 187 5.62 -9.25 -19.87
C ARG A 187 4.79 -8.27 -20.71
N GLY A 188 3.47 -8.27 -20.47
CA GLY A 188 2.43 -7.59 -21.24
C GLY A 188 1.22 -8.49 -21.48
N VAL A 189 0.11 -7.91 -21.94
CA VAL A 189 -1.13 -8.67 -22.22
C VAL A 189 -1.16 -9.09 -23.70
N GLN A 190 -1.18 -10.39 -23.97
CA GLN A 190 -1.28 -10.97 -25.31
C GLN A 190 -2.62 -11.68 -25.48
N ARG A 191 -3.25 -11.50 -26.65
CA ARG A 191 -4.43 -12.27 -27.07
C ARG A 191 -3.96 -13.52 -27.80
N THR A 192 -4.38 -14.68 -27.32
CA THR A 192 -3.97 -15.97 -27.88
C THR A 192 -5.22 -16.76 -28.29
N TRP A 193 -5.21 -17.30 -29.50
CA TRP A 193 -6.25 -18.20 -29.98
C TRP A 193 -5.92 -19.63 -29.53
N VAL A 194 -6.83 -20.24 -28.78
CA VAL A 194 -6.67 -21.57 -28.17
C VAL A 194 -7.69 -22.51 -28.77
N THR A 195 -7.30 -23.76 -28.93
CA THR A 195 -8.09 -24.81 -29.53
C THR A 195 -7.66 -26.12 -28.85
N SER A 196 -8.54 -27.02 -28.42
CA SER A 196 -8.23 -28.30 -27.74
C SER A 196 -8.60 -29.55 -28.57
N ASP A 197 -8.12 -30.75 -28.20
CA ASP A 197 -8.49 -32.01 -28.88
C ASP A 197 -9.76 -32.61 -28.24
N PRO A 198 -10.91 -32.59 -28.93
CA PRO A 198 -12.21 -33.05 -28.38
C PRO A 198 -12.29 -34.55 -28.08
N GLY A 199 -11.22 -35.29 -28.37
CA GLY A 199 -11.08 -36.69 -27.99
C GLY A 199 -10.28 -36.92 -26.71
N LEU A 200 -9.84 -35.86 -26.03
CA LEU A 200 -8.94 -35.89 -24.87
C LEU A 200 -9.41 -34.93 -23.78
N TYR A 201 -9.85 -35.49 -22.65
CA TYR A 201 -10.25 -34.75 -21.45
C TYR A 201 -9.28 -33.65 -20.94
N ASP A 202 -8.00 -33.74 -21.33
CA ASP A 202 -6.90 -32.87 -20.93
C ASP A 202 -5.88 -32.93 -22.07
N THR A 203 -5.90 -31.92 -22.94
CA THR A 203 -5.22 -31.94 -24.23
C THR A 203 -3.71 -31.81 -24.11
N ASP A 204 -3.22 -30.99 -23.19
CA ASP A 204 -1.79 -30.74 -23.00
C ASP A 204 -1.15 -31.47 -21.81
N ALA A 205 -1.98 -32.20 -21.06
CA ALA A 205 -1.61 -33.06 -19.94
C ALA A 205 -0.99 -32.30 -18.76
N ASP A 206 -1.39 -31.05 -18.55
CA ASP A 206 -1.01 -30.25 -17.39
C ASP A 206 -1.84 -30.58 -16.13
N GLY A 207 -2.91 -31.36 -16.26
CA GLY A 207 -3.74 -31.82 -15.16
C GLY A 207 -4.99 -30.98 -14.89
N LEU A 208 -5.23 -29.92 -15.66
CA LEU A 208 -6.52 -29.27 -15.84
C LEU A 208 -7.30 -29.94 -16.98
N SER A 209 -8.63 -29.85 -16.96
CA SER A 209 -9.43 -30.27 -18.12
C SER A 209 -9.63 -29.11 -19.07
N ASP A 210 -9.83 -29.40 -20.36
CA ASP A 210 -9.99 -28.35 -21.37
C ASP A 210 -11.19 -27.43 -21.02
N TYR A 211 -12.26 -27.99 -20.44
CA TYR A 211 -13.36 -27.22 -19.83
C TYR A 211 -12.94 -26.33 -18.66
N ASP A 212 -12.13 -26.83 -17.72
CA ASP A 212 -11.65 -26.04 -16.58
C ASP A 212 -10.81 -24.86 -17.06
N GLU A 213 -9.96 -25.11 -18.05
CA GLU A 213 -9.13 -24.09 -18.69
C GLU A 213 -9.95 -23.09 -19.50
N PHE A 214 -11.08 -23.48 -20.09
CA PHE A 214 -11.99 -22.55 -20.75
C PHE A 214 -12.80 -21.68 -19.77
N ALA A 215 -13.35 -22.29 -18.72
CA ALA A 215 -14.42 -21.66 -17.92
C ALA A 215 -14.03 -21.27 -16.49
N ASN A 216 -13.08 -21.96 -15.86
CA ASN A 216 -12.82 -21.89 -14.43
C ASN A 216 -11.47 -21.27 -14.07
N ILE A 217 -10.50 -21.28 -14.98
CA ILE A 217 -9.13 -20.82 -14.76
C ILE A 217 -8.90 -19.49 -15.47
N CYS A 218 -8.46 -18.47 -14.72
CA CYS A 218 -8.28 -17.10 -15.22
C CYS A 218 -9.61 -16.49 -15.72
N ASN A 219 -9.84 -15.19 -15.58
CA ASN A 219 -11.16 -14.60 -15.93
C ASN A 219 -11.56 -14.78 -17.42
N GLN A 220 -10.67 -15.29 -18.28
CA GLN A 220 -10.87 -15.54 -19.71
C GLN A 220 -10.26 -16.88 -20.18
N GLY A 221 -9.89 -17.78 -19.27
CA GLY A 221 -9.31 -19.08 -19.60
C GLY A 221 -7.76 -19.14 -19.60
N SER A 222 -7.21 -20.35 -19.47
CA SER A 222 -5.81 -20.73 -19.76
C SER A 222 -5.69 -21.44 -21.12
N ASN A 223 -4.47 -21.82 -21.52
CA ASN A 223 -4.21 -22.41 -22.83
C ASN A 223 -4.20 -23.93 -22.80
N ALA A 224 -5.34 -24.54 -23.12
CA ALA A 224 -5.53 -26.00 -23.17
C ALA A 224 -4.71 -26.77 -24.23
N SER A 225 -3.73 -26.13 -24.87
CA SER A 225 -2.80 -26.81 -25.78
C SER A 225 -1.34 -26.49 -25.46
N ASN A 226 -1.10 -25.80 -24.36
CA ASN A 226 0.23 -25.42 -23.91
C ASN A 226 0.30 -25.45 -22.38
N PRO A 227 1.04 -26.41 -21.80
CA PRO A 227 1.02 -26.69 -20.35
C PRO A 227 1.74 -25.61 -19.49
N ASP A 228 2.17 -24.52 -20.12
CA ASP A 228 2.85 -23.36 -19.53
C ASP A 228 2.30 -22.11 -20.23
N THR A 229 1.12 -21.67 -19.76
CA THR A 229 0.30 -20.67 -20.45
C THR A 229 0.95 -19.30 -20.47
N ASP A 230 1.53 -18.85 -19.36
CA ASP A 230 2.22 -17.56 -19.22
C ASP A 230 3.73 -17.61 -19.47
N GLY A 231 4.33 -18.80 -19.61
CA GLY A 231 5.70 -18.94 -20.10
C GLY A 231 6.76 -18.53 -19.08
N ASP A 232 6.45 -18.64 -17.80
CA ASP A 232 7.35 -18.39 -16.67
C ASP A 232 8.31 -19.57 -16.41
N GLY A 233 8.06 -20.71 -17.06
CA GLY A 233 8.85 -21.93 -16.92
C GLY A 233 8.35 -22.90 -15.84
N LEU A 234 7.19 -22.64 -15.24
CA LEU A 234 6.46 -23.55 -14.37
C LEU A 234 5.35 -24.27 -15.13
N ALA A 235 5.62 -25.53 -15.46
CA ALA A 235 4.54 -26.46 -15.77
C ALA A 235 3.96 -27.00 -14.46
N TRP A 236 2.63 -27.05 -14.36
CA TRP A 236 1.93 -27.55 -13.17
C TRP A 236 2.29 -29.04 -12.90
N GLU A 237 3.07 -29.33 -11.84
CA GLU A 237 3.45 -30.69 -11.44
C GLU A 237 2.66 -31.25 -10.23
N GLY A 238 1.49 -30.69 -9.91
CA GLY A 238 0.54 -31.30 -8.97
C GLY A 238 0.86 -31.19 -7.47
N GLU A 239 1.64 -30.20 -7.04
CA GLU A 239 1.73 -29.78 -5.63
C GLU A 239 1.55 -28.27 -5.48
N ALA A 240 0.95 -27.85 -4.36
CA ALA A 240 0.41 -26.51 -4.16
C ALA A 240 1.49 -25.43 -3.93
N TYR A 241 2.02 -24.87 -5.01
CA TYR A 241 2.44 -23.47 -5.03
C TYR A 241 1.30 -22.73 -5.75
N PHE A 242 0.60 -21.83 -5.06
CA PHE A 242 -0.59 -21.17 -5.59
C PHE A 242 -0.19 -19.99 -6.49
N THR A 243 0.56 -20.30 -7.55
CA THR A 243 0.83 -19.37 -8.64
C THR A 243 -0.35 -19.37 -9.62
N SER A 244 -0.55 -18.25 -10.30
CA SER A 244 -1.59 -18.08 -11.31
C SER A 244 -1.04 -18.54 -12.66
N PRO A 245 -1.61 -19.55 -13.33
CA PRO A 245 -1.09 -20.08 -14.59
C PRO A 245 -1.16 -19.11 -15.78
N CYS A 246 -1.71 -17.91 -15.59
CA CYS A 246 -1.84 -16.88 -16.63
C CYS A 246 -1.11 -15.59 -16.29
N MET A 247 -0.35 -15.57 -15.20
CA MET A 247 0.39 -14.42 -14.70
C MET A 247 1.80 -14.86 -14.31
N PHE A 248 2.78 -14.47 -15.12
CA PHE A 248 4.18 -14.86 -14.94
C PHE A 248 4.85 -14.38 -13.61
N ASP A 249 4.15 -13.57 -12.83
CA ASP A 249 4.55 -12.94 -11.56
C ASP A 249 3.26 -12.69 -10.75
N THR A 250 2.87 -13.67 -9.94
CA THR A 250 1.53 -13.78 -9.34
C THR A 250 1.29 -12.75 -8.24
N ASP A 251 2.31 -12.42 -7.46
CA ASP A 251 2.22 -11.45 -6.36
C ASP A 251 2.75 -10.05 -6.74
N ASN A 252 3.28 -9.89 -7.95
CA ASN A 252 3.73 -8.62 -8.55
C ASN A 252 4.88 -7.96 -7.78
N ASP A 253 5.78 -8.77 -7.24
CA ASP A 253 6.96 -8.28 -6.52
C ASP A 253 8.15 -7.97 -7.48
N GLY A 254 8.05 -8.43 -8.74
CA GLY A 254 9.03 -8.24 -9.80
C GLY A 254 9.95 -9.43 -10.06
N LEU A 255 9.80 -10.53 -9.33
CA LEU A 255 10.37 -11.85 -9.64
C LEU A 255 9.36 -12.65 -10.49
N GLU A 256 9.87 -13.57 -11.31
CA GLU A 256 8.99 -14.43 -12.11
C GLU A 256 8.70 -15.69 -11.29
N ASP A 257 7.44 -16.12 -11.20
CA ASP A 257 7.01 -17.27 -10.38
C ASP A 257 7.93 -18.49 -10.55
N GLY A 258 8.36 -18.76 -11.78
CA GLY A 258 9.28 -19.84 -12.10
C GLY A 258 10.70 -19.72 -11.57
N GLU A 259 11.24 -18.52 -11.46
CA GLU A 259 12.52 -18.28 -10.77
C GLU A 259 12.39 -18.55 -9.26
N GLU A 260 11.26 -18.17 -8.67
CA GLU A 260 11.04 -18.25 -7.23
C GLU A 260 10.81 -19.68 -6.75
N VAL A 261 10.12 -20.50 -7.55
CA VAL A 261 9.89 -21.92 -7.25
C VAL A 261 11.07 -22.80 -7.68
N ILE A 262 11.83 -22.40 -8.70
CA ILE A 262 13.00 -23.12 -9.21
C ILE A 262 14.22 -22.21 -9.17
N ALA A 263 15.12 -22.48 -8.22
CA ALA A 263 16.36 -21.74 -8.01
C ALA A 263 17.09 -21.47 -9.35
N GLY A 264 17.03 -20.23 -9.82
CA GLY A 264 17.47 -19.87 -11.16
C GLY A 264 18.66 -18.90 -11.14
N ALA A 265 18.49 -17.71 -11.70
CA ALA A 265 19.54 -16.71 -11.92
C ALA A 265 20.14 -16.12 -10.63
N ASP A 266 19.35 -15.97 -9.56
CA ASP A 266 19.81 -15.35 -8.30
C ASP A 266 20.09 -16.36 -7.18
N ASN A 267 19.64 -17.62 -7.34
CA ASN A 267 19.73 -18.74 -6.38
C ASN A 267 18.87 -18.61 -5.11
N PHE A 268 17.91 -17.69 -5.07
CA PHE A 268 16.91 -17.66 -4.01
C PHE A 268 15.71 -18.54 -4.39
N LEU A 269 14.95 -18.94 -3.38
CA LEU A 269 13.73 -19.74 -3.52
C LEU A 269 12.67 -19.11 -2.62
N THR A 270 12.02 -18.09 -3.15
CA THR A 270 11.00 -17.27 -2.50
C THR A 270 9.60 -17.86 -2.70
N HIS A 271 8.59 -17.24 -2.10
CA HIS A 271 7.21 -17.65 -2.25
C HIS A 271 6.53 -16.82 -3.35
N ALA A 272 6.41 -17.41 -4.55
CA ALA A 272 5.77 -16.81 -5.74
C ALA A 272 4.31 -16.34 -5.61
N ASN A 273 3.72 -16.37 -4.42
CA ASN A 273 2.36 -15.89 -4.18
C ASN A 273 2.29 -14.98 -2.94
N ASN A 274 3.44 -14.57 -2.46
CA ASN A 274 3.65 -13.73 -1.31
C ASN A 274 4.88 -12.86 -1.56
N SER A 275 4.64 -11.62 -1.95
CA SER A 275 5.65 -10.66 -2.41
C SER A 275 6.76 -10.31 -1.41
N ASP A 276 6.66 -10.76 -0.16
CA ASP A 276 7.62 -10.52 0.94
C ASP A 276 7.74 -11.84 1.73
N THR A 277 8.69 -12.67 1.33
CA THR A 277 8.79 -14.07 1.76
C THR A 277 9.11 -14.21 3.24
N ASP A 278 9.98 -13.35 3.78
CA ASP A 278 10.41 -13.40 5.17
C ASP A 278 9.69 -12.41 6.10
N ASN A 279 8.76 -11.62 5.54
CA ASN A 279 7.82 -10.73 6.21
C ASN A 279 8.50 -9.59 6.99
N ASP A 280 9.49 -8.96 6.37
CA ASP A 280 10.27 -7.89 6.97
C ASP A 280 9.87 -6.48 6.48
N GLY A 281 8.96 -6.42 5.49
CA GLY A 281 8.44 -5.21 4.88
C GLY A 281 9.14 -4.79 3.58
N LEU A 282 10.16 -5.52 3.13
CA LEU A 282 10.75 -5.39 1.81
C LEU A 282 10.26 -6.49 0.89
N ILE A 283 9.88 -6.14 -0.34
CA ILE A 283 9.44 -7.14 -1.31
C ILE A 283 10.64 -7.88 -1.92
N ASP A 284 10.51 -9.17 -2.19
CA ASP A 284 11.65 -10.02 -2.56
C ASP A 284 12.36 -9.48 -3.82
N GLY A 285 11.60 -9.05 -4.84
CA GLY A 285 12.16 -8.39 -6.03
C GLY A 285 12.97 -7.10 -5.74
N HIS A 286 12.65 -6.34 -4.70
CA HIS A 286 13.41 -5.18 -4.25
C HIS A 286 14.69 -5.55 -3.49
N GLU A 287 14.77 -6.74 -2.93
CA GLU A 287 15.98 -7.22 -2.28
C GLU A 287 17.03 -7.65 -3.29
N VAL A 288 16.59 -8.36 -4.33
CA VAL A 288 17.51 -9.05 -5.25
C VAL A 288 17.76 -8.30 -6.56
N LEU A 289 16.70 -7.79 -7.21
CA LEU A 289 16.78 -7.19 -8.54
C LEU A 289 16.77 -5.67 -8.54
N PHE A 290 15.90 -5.06 -7.70
CA PHE A 290 15.60 -3.63 -7.73
C PHE A 290 15.82 -2.97 -6.38
N VAL A 291 17.06 -3.03 -5.87
CA VAL A 291 17.44 -2.37 -4.61
C VAL A 291 16.92 -0.92 -4.56
N PRO A 292 16.07 -0.55 -3.58
CA PRO A 292 15.38 0.76 -3.53
C PRO A 292 16.33 1.96 -3.46
N ARG A 293 17.56 1.69 -3.00
CA ARG A 293 18.60 2.67 -2.70
C ARG A 293 19.78 2.53 -3.67
N PRO A 294 20.28 3.62 -4.28
CA PRO A 294 21.45 3.54 -5.13
C PRO A 294 22.68 3.12 -4.31
N PHE A 295 23.56 2.33 -4.93
CA PHE A 295 24.86 1.90 -4.38
C PHE A 295 24.81 1.04 -3.11
N GLN A 296 23.62 0.59 -2.72
CA GLN A 296 23.41 -0.42 -1.70
C GLN A 296 23.56 -1.81 -2.32
N ASN A 297 24.10 -2.77 -1.56
CA ASN A 297 24.13 -4.16 -2.00
C ASN A 297 22.77 -4.84 -1.72
N PRO A 298 22.39 -5.86 -2.52
CA PRO A 298 21.22 -6.71 -2.25
C PRO A 298 21.19 -7.30 -0.83
N THR A 299 19.98 -7.52 -0.32
CA THR A 299 19.71 -8.32 0.88
C THR A 299 19.28 -9.73 0.51
N ASN A 300 18.91 -10.54 1.49
CA ASN A 300 18.50 -11.93 1.29
C ASN A 300 17.01 -12.09 1.62
N PRO A 301 16.16 -12.37 0.61
CA PRO A 301 14.69 -12.41 0.77
C PRO A 301 14.14 -13.59 1.59
N LEU A 302 15.04 -14.37 2.20
CA LEU A 302 14.69 -15.50 3.06
C LEU A 302 15.10 -15.24 4.51
N ILE A 303 15.67 -14.08 4.81
CA ILE A 303 16.20 -13.70 6.11
C ILE A 303 15.81 -12.23 6.36
N ASN A 304 14.83 -12.05 7.22
CA ASN A 304 14.28 -10.76 7.64
C ASN A 304 15.26 -9.79 8.33
N ASP A 305 16.53 -10.17 8.49
CA ASP A 305 17.63 -9.43 9.13
C ASP A 305 18.94 -10.00 8.55
N THR A 306 19.29 -9.51 7.36
CA THR A 306 20.35 -10.09 6.52
C THR A 306 21.73 -9.93 7.16
N ASP A 307 22.00 -8.82 7.83
CA ASP A 307 23.30 -8.54 8.47
C ASP A 307 23.37 -9.01 9.95
N SER A 308 22.24 -9.49 10.48
CA SER A 308 22.07 -10.06 11.82
C SER A 308 22.39 -9.07 12.94
N ASP A 309 22.07 -7.79 12.75
CA ASP A 309 22.25 -6.75 13.76
C ASP A 309 21.03 -6.49 14.65
N GLY A 310 19.89 -7.08 14.28
CA GLY A 310 18.64 -7.04 15.04
C GLY A 310 17.64 -6.00 14.55
N MET A 311 17.95 -5.30 13.46
CA MET A 311 17.02 -4.46 12.70
C MET A 311 16.52 -5.25 11.48
N LEU A 312 15.31 -4.94 11.00
CA LEU A 312 14.71 -5.62 9.84
C LEU A 312 15.10 -4.92 8.55
N ASP A 313 15.42 -5.66 7.47
CA ASP A 313 15.94 -5.06 6.24
C ASP A 313 14.92 -4.09 5.62
N GLY A 314 13.64 -4.48 5.58
CA GLY A 314 12.55 -3.64 5.12
C GLY A 314 12.31 -2.39 5.96
N TRP A 315 12.56 -2.44 7.28
CA TRP A 315 12.50 -1.25 8.13
C TRP A 315 13.67 -0.31 7.87
N GLU A 316 14.89 -0.81 7.71
CA GLU A 316 16.07 0.01 7.43
C GLU A 316 16.04 0.65 6.02
N MET A 317 15.41 -0.02 5.06
CA MET A 317 15.39 0.41 3.65
C MET A 317 14.22 1.30 3.26
N GLN A 318 13.44 1.80 4.22
CA GLN A 318 12.31 2.67 3.94
C GLN A 318 12.71 3.91 3.14
N VAL A 319 12.16 4.04 1.94
CA VAL A 319 12.29 5.20 1.05
C VAL A 319 11.04 6.05 1.15
N MET A 320 11.18 7.37 0.95
CA MET A 320 10.04 8.28 1.05
C MET A 320 9.03 8.02 -0.09
N SER A 321 7.88 7.45 0.26
CA SER A 321 6.82 7.10 -0.68
C SER A 321 5.58 7.96 -0.44
N THR A 322 5.21 8.80 -1.40
CA THR A 322 3.96 9.56 -1.33
C THR A 322 2.72 8.67 -1.52
N GLU A 323 2.90 7.49 -2.10
CA GLU A 323 1.83 6.52 -2.33
C GLU A 323 1.54 5.73 -1.06
N GLU A 324 2.58 5.40 -0.28
CA GLU A 324 2.48 4.63 0.96
C GLU A 324 2.43 5.51 2.22
N ASN A 325 2.63 6.83 2.09
CA ASN A 325 2.58 7.81 3.18
C ASN A 325 3.53 7.46 4.34
N THR A 326 4.77 7.08 4.00
CA THR A 326 5.80 6.62 4.94
C THR A 326 6.86 7.70 5.20
N ASN A 327 7.40 7.69 6.44
CA ASN A 327 8.66 8.34 6.75
C ASN A 327 9.82 7.50 6.18
N SER A 328 10.98 8.11 5.97
CA SER A 328 12.09 7.44 5.31
C SER A 328 13.27 7.32 6.26
N HIS A 329 13.83 6.10 6.33
CA HIS A 329 15.07 5.81 7.05
C HIS A 329 16.30 5.83 6.10
N SER A 330 16.07 6.23 4.85
CA SER A 330 17.09 6.29 3.80
C SER A 330 17.92 7.58 3.90
N LEU A 331 18.78 7.65 4.92
CA LEU A 331 19.76 8.72 5.08
C LEU A 331 21.13 8.31 4.53
N TRP A 332 21.61 9.03 3.51
CA TRP A 332 22.97 8.87 2.97
C TRP A 332 23.96 9.79 3.68
N VAL A 333 24.93 9.20 4.38
CA VAL A 333 25.89 9.94 5.19
C VAL A 333 27.22 10.04 4.46
N THR A 334 27.79 11.25 4.38
CA THR A 334 29.10 11.46 3.79
C THR A 334 29.95 12.49 4.54
N THR A 335 31.24 12.19 4.69
CA THR A 335 32.22 13.06 5.38
C THR A 335 33.09 13.87 4.40
N SER A 336 32.85 13.72 3.09
CA SER A 336 33.62 14.36 2.03
C SER A 336 32.69 14.79 0.89
N SER A 337 33.10 15.75 0.07
CA SER A 337 32.31 16.13 -1.11
C SER A 337 32.14 14.95 -2.06
N TRP A 338 30.93 14.78 -2.61
CA TRP A 338 30.58 13.66 -3.49
C TRP A 338 29.76 14.14 -4.68
N GLN A 339 29.56 13.27 -5.67
CA GLN A 339 28.77 13.58 -6.87
C GLN A 339 27.46 12.78 -6.86
N ARG A 340 26.33 13.45 -7.04
CA ARG A 340 25.02 12.78 -7.10
C ARG A 340 24.93 11.82 -8.29
N PRO A 341 24.44 10.58 -8.12
CA PRO A 341 24.13 9.69 -9.24
C PRO A 341 23.16 10.34 -10.22
N SER A 342 23.26 9.92 -11.48
CA SER A 342 22.31 10.29 -12.54
C SER A 342 22.17 11.79 -12.82
N CYS A 343 23.06 12.61 -12.25
CA CYS A 343 23.12 14.05 -12.50
C CYS A 343 24.06 14.36 -13.66
N THR A 344 23.59 15.14 -14.63
CA THR A 344 24.43 15.66 -15.72
C THR A 344 24.75 17.13 -15.45
N PRO A 345 26.03 17.51 -15.27
CA PRO A 345 26.39 18.89 -14.93
C PRO A 345 25.86 19.87 -15.99
N SER A 346 25.11 20.87 -15.55
CA SER A 346 24.59 21.94 -16.42
C SER A 346 25.15 23.30 -16.01
N GLN A 347 24.97 24.34 -16.82
CA GLN A 347 25.47 25.68 -16.46
C GLN A 347 24.88 26.24 -15.16
N ASN A 348 23.77 25.67 -14.67
CA ASN A 348 23.03 26.15 -13.49
C ASN A 348 22.85 25.08 -12.41
N ASP A 349 23.40 23.88 -12.57
CA ASP A 349 23.26 22.78 -11.61
C ASP A 349 24.60 22.02 -11.54
N ASP A 350 25.30 22.21 -10.41
CA ASP A 350 26.55 21.53 -10.10
C ASP A 350 26.19 20.24 -9.36
N CYS A 351 26.52 19.09 -9.93
CA CYS A 351 26.20 17.78 -9.37
C CYS A 351 26.99 17.44 -8.10
N SER A 352 27.87 18.35 -7.66
CA SER A 352 28.67 18.23 -6.45
C SER A 352 27.85 18.58 -5.21
N MET A 353 27.87 17.68 -4.22
CA MET A 353 27.24 17.84 -2.92
C MET A 353 28.31 18.01 -1.83
N PRO A 354 28.14 18.92 -0.86
CA PRO A 354 29.02 19.00 0.30
C PRO A 354 28.86 17.76 1.22
N PRO A 355 29.77 17.55 2.19
CA PRO A 355 29.56 16.58 3.27
C PRO A 355 28.25 16.83 4.02
N GLY A 356 27.64 15.80 4.59
CA GLY A 356 26.35 15.88 5.30
C GLY A 356 25.54 14.59 5.19
N GLY A 357 24.38 14.56 5.85
CA GLY A 357 23.36 13.52 5.72
C GLY A 357 22.28 13.94 4.72
N TYR A 358 22.02 13.13 3.70
CA TYR A 358 21.08 13.44 2.62
C TYR A 358 19.99 12.38 2.49
N MET A 359 18.74 12.81 2.55
CA MET A 359 17.59 11.93 2.34
C MET A 359 17.47 11.50 0.88
N TRP A 360 17.14 10.23 0.66
CA TRP A 360 16.80 9.67 -0.64
C TRP A 360 15.32 9.39 -0.75
N GLN A 361 14.71 9.89 -1.81
CA GLN A 361 13.27 9.75 -2.01
C GLN A 361 12.92 8.45 -2.74
N ASN A 362 13.44 8.27 -3.95
CA ASN A 362 13.30 7.08 -4.80
C ASN A 362 14.03 7.33 -6.13
N TRP A 363 14.01 6.37 -7.04
CA TRP A 363 14.62 6.49 -8.37
C TRP A 363 14.10 7.64 -9.25
N LEU A 364 12.87 8.13 -9.02
CA LEU A 364 12.28 9.27 -9.78
C LEU A 364 12.62 10.63 -9.14
N GLY A 365 12.56 10.72 -7.81
CA GLY A 365 12.79 11.94 -7.04
C GLY A 365 14.28 12.22 -6.77
N GLY A 366 15.09 11.17 -6.67
CA GLY A 366 16.51 11.26 -6.36
C GLY A 366 16.81 11.66 -4.92
N PHE A 367 17.98 12.28 -4.72
CA PHE A 367 18.39 12.85 -3.44
C PHE A 367 17.75 14.22 -3.20
N VAL A 368 17.29 14.46 -1.97
CA VAL A 368 16.97 15.81 -1.50
C VAL A 368 18.26 16.65 -1.48
N GLN A 369 18.22 17.82 -2.11
CA GLN A 369 19.44 18.61 -2.34
C GLN A 369 19.91 19.38 -1.10
N THR A 370 19.05 19.52 -0.11
CA THR A 370 19.35 20.10 1.20
C THR A 370 19.75 18.96 2.13
N ALA A 371 20.88 19.11 2.83
CA ALA A 371 21.26 18.15 3.87
C ALA A 371 20.22 18.19 5.01
N LYS A 372 19.83 17.02 5.52
CA LYS A 372 19.01 16.93 6.74
C LYS A 372 19.88 17.29 7.94
N TYR A 373 21.08 16.73 8.00
CA TYR A 373 22.06 16.99 9.06
C TYR A 373 23.42 17.38 8.49
N GLU A 374 24.08 18.34 9.13
CA GLU A 374 25.50 18.60 8.95
C GLU A 374 26.34 17.55 9.67
N VAL A 375 27.59 17.34 9.22
CA VAL A 375 28.47 16.32 9.82
C VAL A 375 28.78 16.58 11.31
N SER A 376 28.64 17.82 11.77
CA SER A 376 28.80 18.18 13.18
C SER A 376 27.59 17.88 14.06
N GLU A 377 26.42 17.68 13.46
CA GLU A 377 25.16 17.40 14.15
C GLU A 377 24.97 15.89 14.35
N MET A 378 25.44 15.08 13.39
CA MET A 378 25.37 13.62 13.47
C MET A 378 26.38 13.03 14.47
N ASN A 379 25.96 12.03 15.26
CA ASN A 379 26.83 11.32 16.18
C ASN A 379 27.54 10.12 15.51
N LEU A 380 28.60 10.42 14.76
CA LEU A 380 29.44 9.41 14.10
C LEU A 380 30.50 8.79 15.04
N THR A 381 30.31 8.86 16.36
CA THR A 381 31.31 8.42 17.34
C THR A 381 31.46 6.90 17.31
N GLY A 382 32.71 6.42 17.29
CA GLY A 382 32.97 4.98 17.22
C GLY A 382 32.88 4.39 15.81
N PHE A 383 32.49 5.18 14.81
CA PHE A 383 32.44 4.77 13.42
C PHE A 383 33.61 5.28 12.58
N THR A 384 34.08 4.48 11.63
CA THR A 384 34.98 4.95 10.57
C THR A 384 34.31 4.81 9.22
N MET A 385 33.90 5.93 8.64
CA MET A 385 33.22 5.97 7.33
C MET A 385 34.09 5.27 6.27
N PRO A 386 33.58 4.18 5.66
CA PRO A 386 34.34 3.44 4.67
C PRO A 386 34.59 4.31 3.43
N SER A 387 35.71 4.07 2.75
CA SER A 387 35.92 4.61 1.41
C SER A 387 34.98 3.87 0.47
N ASN A 388 34.19 4.61 -0.31
CA ASN A 388 33.26 4.01 -1.24
C ASN A 388 33.85 4.04 -2.66
N SER A 389 33.95 2.87 -3.29
CA SER A 389 34.52 2.70 -4.63
C SER A 389 33.56 3.08 -5.76
N LEU A 390 32.28 3.28 -5.44
CA LEU A 390 31.18 3.55 -6.37
C LEU A 390 30.88 5.06 -6.51
N CYS A 391 31.52 5.91 -5.70
CA CYS A 391 31.65 7.34 -5.93
C CYS A 391 33.13 7.69 -6.13
N ASP A 392 33.46 8.66 -6.99
CA ASP A 392 34.85 9.00 -7.35
C ASP A 392 35.67 9.55 -6.14
N GLY A 393 36.18 8.64 -5.30
CA GLY A 393 37.08 8.94 -4.18
C GLY A 393 36.42 9.51 -2.92
N CYS A 394 35.12 9.27 -2.71
CA CYS A 394 34.39 9.77 -1.55
C CYS A 394 34.31 8.75 -0.40
N SER A 395 34.14 9.24 0.82
CA SER A 395 33.78 8.44 2.01
C SER A 395 32.29 8.62 2.30
N GLY A 396 31.52 7.54 2.23
CA GLY A 396 30.07 7.57 2.40
C GLY A 396 29.42 6.20 2.39
N ARG A 397 28.28 6.08 3.08
CA ARG A 397 27.40 4.90 3.13
C ARG A 397 25.99 5.30 3.54
N TRP A 398 25.05 4.38 3.48
CA TRP A 398 23.75 4.53 4.14
C TRP A 398 23.91 4.52 5.66
N ALA A 399 23.10 5.31 6.36
CA ALA A 399 23.06 5.34 7.81
C ALA A 399 22.73 3.95 8.37
N LEU A 400 21.67 3.35 7.82
CA LEU A 400 21.22 1.97 8.06
C LEU A 400 21.50 1.12 6.82
N ASP A 401 22.24 0.03 6.95
CA ASP A 401 22.72 -0.80 5.85
C ASP A 401 22.54 -2.29 6.18
N PRO A 402 21.38 -2.87 5.86
CA PRO A 402 21.07 -4.27 6.14
C PRO A 402 21.83 -5.25 5.24
N SER A 403 22.70 -4.78 4.34
CA SER A 403 23.30 -5.68 3.35
C SER A 403 24.26 -6.66 3.99
N LEU A 404 24.33 -7.87 3.43
CA LEU A 404 25.19 -8.92 3.96
C LEU A 404 26.66 -8.46 4.09
N ASP A 405 27.27 -8.72 5.24
CA ASP A 405 28.62 -8.28 5.62
C ASP A 405 28.82 -6.75 5.74
N SER A 406 27.73 -5.97 5.85
CA SER A 406 27.78 -4.58 6.30
C SER A 406 28.34 -4.49 7.72
N MET A 407 28.63 -3.26 8.16
CA MET A 407 28.93 -3.03 9.57
C MET A 407 27.61 -2.82 10.28
N LYS A 408 27.34 -3.65 11.30
CA LYS A 408 26.24 -3.48 12.24
C LYS A 408 26.06 -2.02 12.61
N ASP A 409 24.85 -1.50 12.46
CA ASP A 409 24.51 -0.13 12.80
C ASP A 409 23.41 0.01 13.87
N ASP A 410 22.96 -1.09 14.47
CA ASP A 410 22.03 -1.17 15.61
C ASP A 410 22.39 -0.30 16.84
N THR A 411 23.67 -0.06 17.08
CA THR A 411 24.18 0.68 18.25
C THR A 411 24.57 2.13 17.96
N PHE A 412 24.42 2.56 16.72
CA PHE A 412 24.66 3.94 16.33
C PHE A 412 23.42 4.78 16.64
N ASP A 413 23.65 6.06 16.82
CA ASP A 413 22.63 7.08 17.09
C ASP A 413 22.98 8.16 16.07
N ILE A 414 22.28 8.17 14.94
CA ILE A 414 22.73 8.91 13.76
C ILE A 414 22.21 10.36 13.74
N ASP A 415 21.01 10.58 14.27
CA ASP A 415 20.36 11.88 14.46
C ASP A 415 20.70 12.55 15.80
N ASN A 416 21.44 11.86 16.69
CA ASN A 416 22.01 12.41 17.92
C ASN A 416 20.94 12.84 18.93
N ASP A 417 19.89 12.04 19.04
CA ASP A 417 18.77 12.21 19.98
C ASP A 417 18.97 11.43 21.30
N THR A 418 20.06 10.66 21.40
CA THR A 418 20.45 9.75 22.51
C THR A 418 19.79 8.36 22.52
N LEU A 419 18.96 8.04 21.54
CA LEU A 419 18.39 6.73 21.31
C LEU A 419 19.21 6.02 20.22
N PRO A 420 19.72 4.80 20.46
CA PRO A 420 20.40 4.08 19.38
C PRO A 420 19.37 3.53 18.39
N ASN A 421 19.71 3.52 17.10
CA ASN A 421 18.90 3.03 15.97
C ASN A 421 18.15 1.73 16.29
N GLY A 422 18.83 0.74 16.89
CA GLY A 422 18.21 -0.54 17.21
C GLY A 422 17.16 -0.48 18.33
N ALA A 423 17.12 0.57 19.16
CA ALA A 423 16.06 0.83 20.15
C ALA A 423 14.80 1.45 19.53
N GLU A 424 14.94 2.01 18.33
CA GLU A 424 13.90 2.70 17.58
C GLU A 424 13.07 1.74 16.71
N ALA A 425 13.53 0.50 16.58
CA ALA A 425 12.86 -0.56 15.85
C ALA A 425 11.36 -0.69 16.24
N PRO A 426 10.50 -1.15 15.31
CA PRO A 426 9.05 -1.18 15.52
C PRO A 426 8.58 -2.02 16.71
N ASP A 427 9.33 -3.05 17.09
CA ASP A 427 9.05 -3.92 18.23
C ASP A 427 9.50 -3.32 19.58
N ARG A 428 10.13 -2.15 19.56
CA ARG A 428 10.62 -1.40 20.72
C ARG A 428 9.89 -0.08 20.87
N TRP A 429 10.49 1.06 20.51
CA TRP A 429 9.87 2.39 20.59
C TRP A 429 9.21 2.83 19.28
N ASN A 430 9.47 2.16 18.16
CA ASN A 430 8.87 2.46 16.84
C ASN A 430 9.00 3.95 16.49
N THR A 431 10.23 4.43 16.58
CA THR A 431 10.64 5.77 16.20
C THR A 431 11.40 5.72 14.88
N ASN A 432 11.70 6.89 14.33
CA ASN A 432 12.39 7.05 13.07
C ASN A 432 13.87 7.32 13.34
N PRO A 433 14.78 6.36 13.10
CA PRO A 433 16.20 6.45 13.47
C PRO A 433 17.02 7.44 12.66
N VAL A 434 16.38 8.32 11.89
CA VAL A 434 17.08 9.41 11.19
C VAL A 434 16.33 10.72 11.42
N ASP A 435 15.47 10.80 12.43
CA ASP A 435 14.63 11.91 12.81
C ASP A 435 14.55 11.98 14.34
N ASP A 436 15.17 13.00 14.92
CA ASP A 436 15.36 13.13 16.36
C ASP A 436 14.06 13.34 17.15
N ASP A 437 12.97 13.76 16.49
CA ASP A 437 11.64 14.01 17.06
C ASP A 437 10.62 13.35 16.11
N THR A 438 10.28 12.09 16.40
CA THR A 438 9.46 11.25 15.51
C THR A 438 8.03 11.73 15.39
N ASP A 439 7.45 12.20 16.49
CA ASP A 439 6.04 12.52 16.58
C ASP A 439 5.74 14.03 16.42
N GLY A 440 6.77 14.87 16.54
CA GLY A 440 6.74 16.30 16.25
C GLY A 440 6.25 17.15 17.40
N ASP A 441 6.30 16.65 18.63
CA ASP A 441 5.88 17.37 19.83
C ASP A 441 6.97 18.33 20.38
N GLY A 442 8.20 18.22 19.86
CA GLY A 442 9.35 19.05 20.21
C GLY A 442 10.30 18.43 21.24
N LEU A 443 10.03 17.22 21.72
CA LEU A 443 10.92 16.43 22.55
C LEU A 443 11.70 15.43 21.67
N PRO A 444 13.00 15.20 21.94
CA PRO A 444 13.76 14.17 21.24
C PRO A 444 13.43 12.77 21.75
N ASP A 445 13.39 11.80 20.84
CA ASP A 445 12.88 10.46 21.14
C ASP A 445 13.66 9.81 22.31
N GLY A 446 15.00 9.89 22.27
CA GLY A 446 15.85 9.37 23.35
C GLY A 446 15.67 10.04 24.72
N TRP A 447 15.29 11.31 24.74
CA TRP A 447 14.98 12.04 25.98
C TRP A 447 13.68 11.52 26.60
N GLU A 448 12.64 11.35 25.79
CA GLU A 448 11.35 10.82 26.22
C GLU A 448 11.45 9.39 26.73
N VAL A 449 12.19 8.54 26.02
CA VAL A 449 12.47 7.17 26.46
C VAL A 449 13.13 7.14 27.84
N HIS A 450 14.11 8.02 28.08
CA HIS A 450 14.80 8.09 29.35
C HIS A 450 13.85 8.44 30.49
N PHE A 451 13.06 9.50 30.35
CA PHE A 451 12.17 9.95 31.43
C PHE A 451 10.93 9.08 31.58
N SER A 452 10.48 8.42 30.51
CA SER A 452 9.49 7.35 30.59
C SER A 452 9.99 6.17 31.44
N GLU A 453 11.27 5.78 31.31
CA GLU A 453 11.86 4.76 32.18
C GLU A 453 11.95 5.24 33.64
N VAL A 454 12.37 6.49 33.87
CA VAL A 454 12.44 7.09 35.22
C VAL A 454 11.05 7.12 35.89
N ALA A 455 10.00 7.52 35.17
CA ALA A 455 8.63 7.56 35.68
C ALA A 455 8.15 6.17 36.15
N LEU A 456 8.48 5.13 35.37
CA LEU A 456 8.17 3.74 35.69
C LEU A 456 8.95 3.24 36.92
N GLU A 457 10.23 3.61 37.06
CA GLU A 457 11.04 3.27 38.23
C GLU A 457 10.52 3.93 39.52
N LEU A 458 10.06 5.18 39.42
CA LEU A 458 9.46 5.93 40.53
C LEU A 458 8.02 5.47 40.84
N GLY A 459 7.40 4.71 39.95
CA GLY A 459 6.04 4.18 40.10
C GLY A 459 4.96 5.26 39.99
N LEU A 460 5.22 6.31 39.20
CA LEU A 460 4.27 7.39 38.92
C LEU A 460 3.13 6.90 38.02
N THR A 461 3.41 5.95 37.14
CA THR A 461 2.44 5.29 36.26
C THR A 461 2.58 3.77 36.31
N ASP A 462 1.48 3.05 36.04
CA ASP A 462 1.50 1.59 35.89
C ASP A 462 1.49 1.27 34.39
N ASN A 463 2.33 0.33 33.95
CA ASN A 463 2.39 -0.15 32.57
C ASN A 463 1.00 -0.63 32.07
N SER A 464 0.10 -1.00 32.99
CA SER A 464 -1.28 -1.37 32.67
C SER A 464 -2.21 -0.20 32.28
N THR A 465 -1.87 1.05 32.63
CA THR A 465 -2.70 2.23 32.30
C THR A 465 -2.24 2.90 31.01
N THR A 466 -0.95 2.94 30.73
CA THR A 466 -0.36 3.52 29.50
C THR A 466 -0.61 2.62 28.27
N SER A 467 -0.41 1.30 28.41
CA SER A 467 -0.66 0.35 27.30
C SER A 467 -2.12 0.23 26.84
N VAL A 468 -3.09 0.74 27.62
CA VAL A 468 -4.51 0.78 27.21
C VAL A 468 -4.73 1.80 26.09
N TYR A 469 -3.91 2.85 26.06
CA TYR A 469 -3.97 3.91 25.05
C TYR A 469 -3.04 3.64 23.85
N GLY A 470 -2.22 2.58 23.93
CA GLY A 470 -1.22 2.25 22.92
C GLY A 470 0.18 2.78 23.25
N ALA A 471 0.29 3.65 24.24
CA ALA A 471 1.56 4.20 24.72
C ALA A 471 2.42 3.16 25.45
N ARG A 472 3.73 3.21 25.20
CA ARG A 472 4.81 2.46 25.84
C ARG A 472 5.42 3.20 27.02
N GLY A 473 5.19 4.51 27.12
CA GLY A 473 5.73 5.42 28.13
C GLY A 473 4.69 6.39 28.67
N VAL A 474 5.16 7.34 29.51
CA VAL A 474 4.38 8.54 29.87
C VAL A 474 4.57 9.66 28.86
N MET A 475 5.70 9.62 28.17
CA MET A 475 6.07 10.40 26.99
C MET A 475 6.59 9.35 26.01
N ASP A 476 5.70 8.77 25.21
CA ASP A 476 6.01 7.78 24.19
C ASP A 476 6.36 8.53 22.90
N PRO A 477 7.63 8.46 22.45
CA PRO A 477 8.13 9.25 21.31
C PRO A 477 7.48 8.94 19.96
N SER A 478 6.62 7.93 19.91
CA SER A 478 5.83 7.60 18.71
C SER A 478 4.43 8.22 18.71
N MET A 479 4.07 8.98 19.75
CA MET A 479 2.73 9.52 19.96
C MET A 479 2.78 10.92 20.58
N PRO A 480 2.32 11.98 19.87
CA PRO A 480 2.45 13.35 20.37
C PRO A 480 1.67 13.68 21.65
N ASP A 481 0.79 12.77 22.10
CA ASP A 481 -0.10 12.91 23.25
C ASP A 481 -0.30 11.49 23.81
N SER A 482 0.56 11.11 24.77
CA SER A 482 0.69 9.75 25.26
C SER A 482 -0.50 9.28 26.08
N ASP A 483 -1.14 10.19 26.81
CA ASP A 483 -2.25 9.88 27.72
C ASP A 483 -3.63 10.24 27.15
N LEU A 484 -3.65 10.89 25.98
CA LEU A 484 -4.82 11.31 25.20
C LEU A 484 -5.72 12.33 25.91
N ASP A 485 -5.13 13.21 26.74
CA ASP A 485 -5.86 14.30 27.40
C ASP A 485 -6.09 15.53 26.51
N GLY A 486 -5.38 15.61 25.38
CA GLY A 486 -5.46 16.66 24.37
C GLY A 486 -4.39 17.76 24.48
N ILE A 487 -3.42 17.60 25.38
CA ILE A 487 -2.17 18.36 25.46
C ILE A 487 -1.06 17.47 24.88
N TRP A 488 -0.08 18.06 24.22
CA TRP A 488 1.05 17.29 23.71
C TRP A 488 2.09 17.08 24.79
N ASP A 489 2.81 15.96 24.76
CA ASP A 489 3.73 15.57 25.83
C ASP A 489 4.79 16.67 26.10
N GLY A 490 5.33 17.31 25.07
CA GLY A 490 6.21 18.48 25.20
C GLY A 490 5.59 19.71 25.88
N GLU A 491 4.27 19.89 25.82
CA GLU A 491 3.52 20.98 26.47
C GLU A 491 2.93 20.59 27.84
N GLU A 492 3.14 19.35 28.30
CA GLU A 492 2.67 18.88 29.61
C GLU A 492 3.58 19.34 30.77
N ASP A 493 3.00 19.36 31.97
CA ASP A 493 3.67 19.56 33.25
C ASP A 493 3.18 18.45 34.24
N PRO A 494 3.79 17.26 34.21
CA PRO A 494 3.33 16.12 35.00
C PRO A 494 3.55 16.29 36.51
N ASP A 495 4.64 16.93 36.92
CA ASP A 495 5.08 17.01 38.31
C ASP A 495 4.62 18.29 39.04
N HIS A 496 4.07 19.25 38.30
CA HIS A 496 3.49 20.51 38.76
C HIS A 496 4.45 21.33 39.60
N ASP A 497 5.71 21.39 39.16
CA ASP A 497 6.80 22.01 39.91
C ASP A 497 6.94 23.53 39.67
N GLY A 498 6.19 24.08 38.69
CA GLY A 498 6.18 25.49 38.32
C GLY A 498 5.81 26.49 39.43
N LEU A 499 5.70 27.76 39.07
CA LEU A 499 5.45 28.83 40.04
C LEU A 499 4.00 28.84 40.54
N ASN A 500 3.85 28.97 41.86
CA ASN A 500 2.53 29.02 42.48
C ASN A 500 1.70 30.24 42.00
N ARG A 501 0.68 29.98 41.18
CA ARG A 501 -0.26 30.97 40.63
C ARG A 501 -0.86 31.89 41.69
N SER A 502 -1.24 31.35 42.85
CA SER A 502 -1.84 32.14 43.93
C SER A 502 -0.84 33.14 44.54
N GLY A 503 0.45 32.80 44.52
CA GLY A 503 1.54 33.70 44.90
C GLY A 503 1.77 34.79 43.86
N LEU A 504 1.84 34.40 42.57
CA LEU A 504 2.02 35.32 41.45
C LEU A 504 0.88 36.35 41.34
N ILE A 505 -0.37 35.93 41.50
CA ILE A 505 -1.51 36.86 41.49
C ILE A 505 -1.40 37.87 42.64
N LYS A 506 -0.98 37.47 43.83
CA LYS A 506 -0.76 38.41 44.95
C LYS A 506 0.40 39.36 44.73
N LYS A 507 1.40 38.95 43.93
CA LYS A 507 2.59 39.72 43.58
C LYS A 507 2.25 40.79 42.54
N TYR A 508 1.76 40.37 41.37
CA TYR A 508 1.52 41.26 40.21
C TYR A 508 0.11 41.87 40.14
N CYS A 509 -0.86 41.31 40.88
CA CYS A 509 -2.24 41.81 40.93
C CYS A 509 -2.85 41.70 42.34
N PRO A 510 -2.28 42.37 43.36
CA PRO A 510 -2.77 42.30 44.74
C PRO A 510 -4.22 42.79 44.90
N GLY A 511 -4.71 43.62 43.98
CA GLY A 511 -6.11 44.07 43.88
C GLY A 511 -7.07 43.06 43.25
N TYR A 512 -6.61 41.88 42.81
CA TYR A 512 -7.47 40.87 42.19
C TYR A 512 -8.62 40.47 43.12
N ASN A 513 -9.86 40.61 42.65
CA ASN A 513 -11.09 40.38 43.42
C ASN A 513 -11.26 41.26 44.69
N ASP A 514 -10.46 42.32 44.87
CA ASP A 514 -10.65 43.30 45.95
C ASP A 514 -11.27 44.59 45.41
N THR A 515 -12.55 44.81 45.72
CA THR A 515 -13.26 46.05 45.34
C THR A 515 -12.70 47.32 45.99
N THR A 516 -11.78 47.20 46.95
CA THR A 516 -11.16 48.31 47.68
C THR A 516 -9.71 48.59 47.26
N ASN A 517 -9.08 47.68 46.51
CA ASN A 517 -7.73 47.82 45.99
C ASN A 517 -7.73 47.59 44.48
N SER A 518 -7.42 48.61 43.69
CA SER A 518 -7.37 48.52 42.23
C SER A 518 -5.96 48.26 41.69
N ASP A 519 -5.02 47.90 42.57
CA ASP A 519 -3.62 47.72 42.23
C ASP A 519 -3.41 46.38 41.52
N CYS A 520 -3.32 46.45 40.20
CA CYS A 520 -3.21 45.28 39.33
C CYS A 520 -2.44 45.64 38.06
N HIS A 521 -1.21 45.14 37.96
CA HIS A 521 -0.30 45.41 36.84
C HIS A 521 -0.44 44.36 35.73
N ILE A 522 -0.70 43.10 36.12
CA ILE A 522 -0.95 41.99 35.20
C ILE A 522 -2.28 41.32 35.59
N ASP A 523 -3.33 41.57 34.82
CA ASP A 523 -4.68 41.08 35.14
C ASP A 523 -4.89 39.64 34.62
N PRO A 524 -5.12 38.63 35.49
CA PRO A 524 -5.30 37.24 35.09
C PRO A 524 -6.54 36.98 34.22
N ASP A 525 -7.52 37.89 34.21
CA ASP A 525 -8.73 37.76 33.38
C ASP A 525 -8.51 38.30 31.95
N THR A 526 -7.39 38.99 31.70
CA THR A 526 -7.01 39.43 30.35
C THR A 526 -6.32 38.30 29.58
N PRO A 527 -6.42 38.26 28.23
CA PRO A 527 -5.74 37.24 27.45
C PRO A 527 -4.23 37.18 27.68
N ASP A 528 -3.57 38.33 27.84
CA ASP A 528 -2.13 38.41 28.05
C ASP A 528 -1.75 38.02 29.49
N GLY A 529 -2.52 38.43 30.49
CA GLY A 529 -2.28 38.03 31.87
C GLY A 529 -2.57 36.55 32.11
N LYS A 530 -3.62 35.99 31.49
CA LYS A 530 -3.89 34.55 31.54
C LYS A 530 -2.68 33.75 31.04
N LYS A 531 -2.14 34.13 29.87
CA LYS A 531 -0.90 33.52 29.33
C LYS A 531 0.30 33.68 30.28
N PHE A 532 0.48 34.87 30.86
CA PHE A 532 1.56 35.09 31.84
C PHE A 532 1.47 34.13 33.02
N TYR A 533 0.28 33.95 33.61
CA TYR A 533 0.13 33.06 34.76
C TYR A 533 0.16 31.58 34.37
N ASP A 534 -0.46 31.20 33.25
CA ASP A 534 -0.47 29.81 32.78
C ASP A 534 0.96 29.36 32.42
N ASN A 535 1.73 30.17 31.68
CA ASN A 535 3.13 29.85 31.32
C ASN A 535 4.10 29.81 32.51
N LEU A 536 3.77 30.47 33.63
CA LEU A 536 4.62 30.41 34.82
C LEU A 536 4.20 29.30 35.78
N GLU A 537 2.92 28.91 35.74
CA GLU A 537 2.36 27.83 36.53
C GLU A 537 2.73 26.47 35.94
N ASN A 538 2.73 26.36 34.61
CA ASN A 538 3.09 25.15 33.88
C ASN A 538 4.54 25.27 33.42
N TYR A 539 5.45 24.58 34.12
CA TYR A 539 6.83 24.45 33.65
C TYR A 539 6.88 23.19 32.80
N THR A 540 6.84 23.37 31.48
CA THR A 540 6.54 22.26 30.56
C THR A 540 7.74 21.34 30.36
N ASN A 541 7.52 20.08 30.00
CA ASN A 541 8.57 19.11 29.65
C ASN A 541 9.61 19.68 28.65
N LEU A 542 9.15 20.45 27.65
CA LEU A 542 10.03 21.13 26.69
C LEU A 542 10.93 22.19 27.35
N GLU A 543 10.39 22.96 28.29
CA GLU A 543 11.17 23.95 29.06
C GLU A 543 12.16 23.24 30.00
N GLU A 544 11.76 22.09 30.56
CA GLU A 544 12.63 21.27 31.40
C GLU A 544 13.83 20.72 30.62
N MET A 545 13.60 20.19 29.42
CA MET A 545 14.66 19.76 28.53
C MET A 545 15.65 20.90 28.24
N GLN A 546 15.14 22.09 27.91
CA GLN A 546 15.98 23.24 27.56
C GLN A 546 16.86 23.71 28.72
N ASN A 547 16.39 23.55 29.96
CA ASN A 547 17.10 23.95 31.17
C ASN A 547 17.85 22.80 31.88
N ASN A 548 17.75 21.57 31.36
CA ASN A 548 18.31 20.34 31.93
C ASN A 548 17.75 20.00 33.34
N THR A 549 16.45 20.18 33.54
CA THR A 549 15.71 19.76 34.74
C THR A 549 14.91 18.47 34.47
N ASN A 550 14.16 17.96 35.45
CA ASN A 550 13.57 16.63 35.40
C ASN A 550 12.02 16.67 35.26
N PRO A 551 11.45 16.29 34.10
CA PRO A 551 10.00 16.31 33.78
C PRO A 551 9.10 15.51 34.73
N VAL A 552 9.68 14.58 35.49
CA VAL A 552 8.91 13.66 36.32
C VAL A 552 9.24 13.80 37.80
N SER A 553 10.12 14.74 38.16
CA SER A 553 10.55 14.97 39.53
C SER A 553 10.86 16.43 39.77
N ASN A 554 10.02 17.02 40.60
CA ASN A 554 10.00 18.44 40.92
C ASN A 554 11.20 19.02 41.70
N ASP A 555 12.34 18.33 41.79
CA ASP A 555 13.55 18.74 42.52
C ASP A 555 14.73 17.93 41.95
N THR A 556 15.36 18.47 40.91
CA THR A 556 16.39 17.76 40.12
C THR A 556 17.69 17.55 40.93
N ASP A 557 18.08 18.51 41.76
CA ASP A 557 19.36 18.48 42.48
C ASP A 557 19.26 17.98 43.94
N GLY A 558 18.04 17.83 44.45
CA GLY A 558 17.70 17.27 45.74
C GLY A 558 17.94 18.23 46.91
N ASP A 559 17.93 19.54 46.66
CA ASP A 559 18.19 20.56 47.67
C ASP A 559 16.92 21.06 48.41
N GLU A 560 15.76 20.47 48.11
CA GLU A 560 14.42 20.79 48.60
C GLU A 560 13.77 22.03 47.95
N TRP A 561 14.31 22.54 46.83
CA TRP A 561 13.65 23.53 45.97
C TRP A 561 13.06 22.89 44.71
N ASN A 562 12.06 23.57 44.14
CA ASN A 562 11.45 23.12 42.90
C ASN A 562 12.18 23.74 41.71
N ASP A 563 12.33 22.96 40.64
CA ASP A 563 13.11 23.34 39.47
C ASP A 563 12.55 24.60 38.78
N GLY A 564 11.23 24.68 38.56
CA GLY A 564 10.58 25.85 37.96
C GLY A 564 10.94 27.19 38.63
N PRO A 565 10.73 27.35 39.97
CA PRO A 565 11.22 28.51 40.71
C PRO A 565 12.74 28.71 40.64
N GLU A 566 13.54 27.66 40.67
CA GLU A 566 15.00 27.78 40.61
C GLU A 566 15.48 28.37 39.29
N VAL A 567 14.98 27.85 38.17
CA VAL A 567 15.29 28.37 36.83
C VAL A 567 14.76 29.79 36.68
N PHE A 568 13.53 30.06 37.14
CA PHE A 568 12.92 31.37 37.00
C PHE A 568 13.70 32.47 37.71
N TYR A 569 14.17 32.24 38.94
CA TYR A 569 14.82 33.25 39.79
C TYR A 569 16.35 33.35 39.62
N GLN A 570 16.95 32.59 38.71
CA GLN A 570 18.35 32.78 38.33
C GLN A 570 18.60 34.17 37.75
N ASP A 571 19.83 34.66 37.84
CA ASP A 571 20.28 35.96 37.35
C ASP A 571 21.60 35.69 36.61
N HIS A 572 21.52 35.46 35.30
CA HIS A 572 22.64 34.94 34.50
C HIS A 572 23.74 35.99 34.25
N ASP A 573 23.36 37.27 34.18
CA ASP A 573 24.27 38.38 33.89
C ASP A 573 24.57 39.27 35.12
N ASP A 574 24.11 38.84 36.31
CA ASP A 574 24.30 39.48 37.61
C ASP A 574 23.79 40.94 37.64
N ASP A 575 22.69 41.20 36.93
CA ASP A 575 22.13 42.54 36.79
C ASP A 575 21.00 42.84 37.78
N GLY A 576 20.57 41.82 38.55
CA GLY A 576 19.58 41.92 39.60
C GLY A 576 18.13 41.78 39.10
N MET A 577 17.91 41.48 37.82
CA MET A 577 16.65 40.96 37.28
C MET A 577 16.69 39.42 37.25
N ALA A 578 15.51 38.80 37.21
CA ALA A 578 15.41 37.35 37.12
C ALA A 578 15.32 36.92 35.66
N THR A 579 16.12 35.91 35.29
CA THR A 579 16.23 35.33 33.95
C THR A 579 14.86 34.96 33.39
N GLY A 580 14.01 34.30 34.19
CA GLY A 580 12.66 33.93 33.75
C GLY A 580 11.75 35.14 33.52
N TRP A 581 11.92 36.22 34.28
CA TRP A 581 11.19 37.48 34.08
C TRP A 581 11.64 38.18 32.80
N GLU A 582 12.94 38.21 32.56
CA GLU A 582 13.54 38.78 31.35
C GLU A 582 13.10 38.02 30.11
N HIS A 583 13.18 36.69 30.15
CA HIS A 583 12.74 35.81 29.06
C HIS A 583 11.25 36.01 28.74
N HIS A 584 10.38 36.12 29.76
CA HIS A 584 8.95 36.39 29.56
C HIS A 584 8.73 37.70 28.80
N PHE A 585 9.38 38.78 29.24
CA PHE A 585 9.23 40.10 28.64
C PHE A 585 10.11 40.31 27.41
N LYS A 586 10.80 39.30 26.90
CA LYS A 586 11.66 39.35 25.69
C LYS A 586 12.83 40.34 25.85
N PHE A 587 13.43 40.31 27.02
CA PHE A 587 14.73 40.87 27.35
C PHE A 587 15.80 39.80 27.13
N ASP A 588 17.07 40.19 27.07
CA ASP A 588 18.19 39.29 26.79
C ASP A 588 18.85 38.94 28.13
N PRO A 589 18.62 37.73 28.70
CA PRO A 589 19.08 37.40 30.06
C PRO A 589 20.61 37.36 30.22
N GLU A 590 21.36 37.57 29.14
CA GLU A 590 22.81 37.62 29.10
C GLU A 590 23.36 39.06 28.87
N ASP A 591 22.48 40.07 28.74
CA ASP A 591 22.85 41.48 28.51
C ASP A 591 22.38 42.43 29.62
N ALA A 592 23.26 42.57 30.63
CA ALA A 592 23.06 43.41 31.81
C ALA A 592 22.83 44.92 31.53
N ALA A 593 22.88 45.34 30.26
CA ALA A 593 22.53 46.69 29.85
C ALA A 593 21.01 46.91 29.77
N ASP A 594 20.22 45.87 29.55
CA ASP A 594 18.78 46.00 29.32
C ASP A 594 18.00 46.41 30.58
N ARG A 595 18.51 46.13 31.79
CA ARG A 595 17.99 46.69 33.05
C ARG A 595 17.82 48.20 33.07
N MET A 596 18.63 48.92 32.29
CA MET A 596 18.66 50.37 32.22
C MET A 596 17.78 50.93 31.09
N VAL A 597 17.13 50.06 30.32
CA VAL A 597 16.24 50.45 29.24
C VAL A 597 14.83 50.72 29.80
N ASP A 598 14.21 51.79 29.32
CA ASP A 598 12.80 52.10 29.53
C ASP A 598 12.06 51.66 28.26
N THR A 599 11.48 50.47 28.33
CA THR A 599 11.01 49.74 27.14
C THR A 599 9.67 50.25 26.64
N ASP A 600 8.77 50.65 27.54
CA ASP A 600 7.42 51.12 27.20
C ASP A 600 7.28 52.65 27.18
N GLY A 601 8.30 53.37 27.65
CA GLY A 601 8.40 54.83 27.61
C GLY A 601 7.63 55.53 28.72
N ASP A 602 7.34 54.85 29.82
CA ASP A 602 6.63 55.42 30.98
C ASP A 602 7.56 56.25 31.91
N GLY A 603 8.87 56.19 31.68
CA GLY A 603 9.91 56.89 32.45
C GLY A 603 10.57 56.07 33.56
N HIS A 604 10.24 54.78 33.68
CA HIS A 604 10.86 53.80 34.56
C HIS A 604 11.70 52.81 33.73
N VAL A 605 12.82 52.36 34.29
CA VAL A 605 13.66 51.36 33.62
C VAL A 605 13.22 49.95 34.03
N ASN A 606 13.52 48.95 33.19
CA ASN A 606 13.14 47.55 33.40
C ASN A 606 13.45 47.04 34.82
N PHE A 607 14.62 47.36 35.39
CA PHE A 607 14.97 46.97 36.77
C PHE A 607 14.00 47.52 37.82
N CYS A 608 13.57 48.76 37.65
CA CYS A 608 12.64 49.39 38.58
C CYS A 608 11.25 48.78 38.48
N GLU A 609 10.88 48.32 37.30
CA GLU A 609 9.62 47.62 37.08
C GLU A 609 9.65 46.20 37.65
N TYR A 610 10.74 45.47 37.42
CA TYR A 610 10.98 44.18 38.05
C TYR A 610 10.90 44.26 39.58
N LYS A 611 11.53 45.28 40.17
CA LYS A 611 11.53 45.51 41.62
C LYS A 611 10.15 45.80 42.22
N TRP A 612 9.26 46.40 41.44
CA TRP A 612 7.93 46.83 41.87
C TRP A 612 6.81 46.03 41.21
N ASP A 613 7.14 44.89 40.60
CA ASP A 613 6.18 43.95 40.01
C ASP A 613 5.25 44.60 38.97
N THR A 614 5.76 45.57 38.21
CA THR A 614 5.03 46.24 37.12
C THR A 614 5.33 45.62 35.76
N ASN A 615 4.46 45.84 34.78
CA ASN A 615 4.58 45.31 33.42
C ASN A 615 5.38 46.27 32.49
N PRO A 616 6.63 45.92 32.11
CA PRO A 616 7.56 46.77 31.35
C PRO A 616 7.26 46.89 29.86
N ARG A 617 6.14 46.33 29.42
CA ARG A 617 5.64 46.43 28.05
C ARG A 617 4.35 47.25 27.99
N ASN A 618 3.86 47.75 29.13
CA ASN A 618 2.59 48.45 29.22
C ASN A 618 2.77 49.83 29.88
N PRO A 619 2.74 50.93 29.12
CA PRO A 619 3.02 52.28 29.64
C PRO A 619 1.96 52.83 30.61
N LEU A 620 0.92 52.05 30.91
CA LEU A 620 -0.08 52.34 31.94
C LEU A 620 0.18 51.60 33.26
N SER A 621 1.16 50.69 33.29
CA SER A 621 1.54 49.89 34.44
C SER A 621 2.90 50.36 34.97
N TYR A 622 2.87 51.34 35.86
CA TYR A 622 4.07 51.98 36.39
C TYR A 622 4.09 51.99 37.92
N PRO A 623 5.27 52.07 38.56
CA PRO A 623 5.39 52.17 40.01
C PRO A 623 4.62 53.35 40.61
N GLY A 624 3.93 53.11 41.72
CA GLY A 624 3.07 54.06 42.42
C GLY A 624 3.79 55.15 43.23
N GLN A 625 3.02 56.08 43.80
CA GLN A 625 3.57 57.13 44.67
C GLN A 625 4.11 56.56 45.98
N GLY A 626 5.43 56.42 46.07
CA GLY A 626 6.15 55.93 47.26
C GLY A 626 7.15 54.81 46.95
N GLU A 627 7.07 54.27 45.73
CA GLU A 627 7.88 53.16 45.22
C GLU A 627 9.16 53.71 44.59
N LEU A 628 10.11 54.07 45.46
CA LEU A 628 11.39 54.62 45.03
C LEU A 628 12.29 53.50 44.54
N CYS A 629 12.78 53.65 43.31
CA CYS A 629 13.81 52.81 42.73
C CYS A 629 15.06 53.68 42.43
N ASP A 630 16.24 53.16 42.80
CA ASP A 630 17.52 53.68 42.33
C ASP A 630 18.07 52.65 41.34
N PRO A 631 18.06 52.92 40.03
CA PRO A 631 18.50 51.95 39.03
C PRO A 631 20.01 51.68 39.07
N PHE A 632 20.76 52.41 39.91
CA PHE A 632 22.19 52.22 40.12
C PHE A 632 22.52 51.58 41.47
N SER A 633 21.52 51.19 42.27
CA SER A 633 21.79 50.52 43.55
C SER A 633 22.19 49.06 43.31
N GLU A 634 23.33 48.68 43.91
CA GLU A 634 23.80 47.28 44.02
C GLU A 634 22.76 46.36 44.67
#